data_AF-A0A2V9ZG11-F1
#
_entry.id   AF-A0A2V9ZG11-F1
#
_cell.length_a   1.000
_cell.length_b   1.000
_cell.length_c   1.000
_cell.angle_alpha   90.00
_cell.angle_beta   90.00
_cell.angle_gamma   90.00
#
_symmetry.space_group_name_H-M   'P 1'
#
loop_
_entity.id
_entity.type
_entity.pdbx_description
1 polymer ?
#
loop_
_entity_poly.entity_id
_entity_poly.type
_entity_poly.pdbx_seq_one_letter_code
_entity_poly.pdbx_strand_id
1 'polypeptide(L)'
;MGFRGLAHDLKLQRWCNTEKVSMKLQEDQSLDSVLESAVVVSWADLMQSAQTALIHLEYGFAANGTVDYLKLWSSITRGHWVLACEYWMSESRFHSAGMHFENGYRSEGLAHILELVMQHQTSFSLQADLGRQGLLQIQTPTKEEAVGAAASVKEALYRVGLAPGLPALA
;
A
#
# COMPACT_ATOMS: atom_id res chain seq x y z
N MET A 1 -12.91 46.86 21.92
CA MET A 1 -12.02 47.13 20.76
C MET A 1 -10.65 46.55 21.10
N GLY A 2 -10.02 45.63 20.38
CA GLY A 2 -10.38 44.88 19.19
C GLY A 2 -9.35 43.75 19.06
N PHE A 3 -9.82 42.52 18.82
CA PHE A 3 -8.97 41.37 18.51
C PHE A 3 -8.49 41.49 17.07
N ARG A 4 -7.18 41.61 16.84
CA ARG A 4 -6.55 41.36 15.53
C ARG A 4 -5.17 40.74 15.75
N GLY A 5 -5.09 39.42 15.73
CA GLY A 5 -3.83 38.70 15.85
C GLY A 5 -3.81 37.25 15.36
N LEU A 6 -4.85 36.78 14.65
CA LEU A 6 -4.95 35.36 14.26
C LEU A 6 -4.90 35.11 12.74
N ALA A 7 -4.95 36.14 11.90
CA ALA A 7 -5.06 35.95 10.45
C ALA A 7 -3.71 35.77 9.72
N HIS A 8 -2.59 36.17 10.33
CA HIS A 8 -1.26 36.05 9.71
C HIS A 8 -0.60 34.69 9.95
N ASP A 9 -0.86 34.07 11.12
CA ASP A 9 -0.26 32.80 11.50
C ASP A 9 -0.81 31.62 10.67
N LEU A 10 -2.13 31.60 10.44
CA LEU A 10 -2.81 30.61 9.60
C LEU A 10 -2.38 30.66 8.12
N LYS A 11 -1.99 31.83 7.58
CA LYS A 11 -1.51 31.94 6.21
C LYS A 11 -0.10 31.36 6.05
N LEU A 12 0.77 31.55 7.04
CA LEU A 12 2.12 30.99 7.04
C LEU A 12 2.11 29.48 7.27
N GLN A 13 1.27 28.98 8.18
CA GLN A 13 1.09 27.53 8.38
C GLN A 13 0.50 26.84 7.14
N ARG A 14 -0.46 27.49 6.46
CA ARG A 14 -1.03 26.97 5.21
C ARG A 14 -0.02 26.98 4.07
N TRP A 15 0.87 27.97 4.00
CA TRP A 15 1.94 28.02 3.01
C TRP A 15 3.00 26.93 3.27
N CYS A 16 3.46 26.79 4.51
CA CYS A 16 4.35 25.70 4.91
C CYS A 16 3.72 24.33 4.64
N ASN A 17 2.43 24.12 4.93
CA ASN A 17 1.77 22.84 4.61
C ASN A 17 1.59 22.61 3.11
N THR A 18 1.40 23.66 2.30
CA THR A 18 1.23 23.51 0.85
C THR A 18 2.58 23.20 0.17
N GLU A 19 3.68 23.77 0.65
CA GLU A 19 5.04 23.41 0.19
C GLU A 19 5.51 22.05 0.73
N LYS A 20 5.12 21.66 1.96
CA LYS A 20 5.43 20.33 2.50
C LYS A 20 4.71 19.21 1.74
N VAL A 21 3.51 19.48 1.23
CA VAL A 21 2.76 18.55 0.37
C VAL A 21 3.36 18.48 -1.05
N SER A 22 3.96 19.57 -1.54
CA SER A 22 4.52 19.62 -2.90
C SER A 22 5.98 19.17 -3.03
N MET A 23 6.72 19.00 -1.92
CA MET A 23 8.13 18.56 -1.96
C MET A 23 8.34 17.07 -1.58
N LYS A 24 7.26 16.31 -1.37
CA LYS A 24 7.34 14.85 -1.13
C LYS A 24 7.03 14.02 -2.39
N LEU A 25 7.13 14.61 -3.57
CA LEU A 25 6.84 13.97 -4.86
C LEU A 25 8.08 13.32 -5.49
N GLN A 26 9.18 13.21 -4.75
CA GLN A 26 10.43 12.64 -5.25
C GLN A 26 11.27 11.92 -4.18
N GLU A 27 10.65 11.48 -3.09
CA GLU A 27 11.20 10.35 -2.33
C GLU A 27 10.69 9.08 -3.03
N ASP A 28 11.59 8.18 -3.41
CA ASP A 28 11.21 6.89 -3.97
C ASP A 28 10.14 6.25 -3.09
N GLN A 29 8.93 6.11 -3.63
CA GLN A 29 7.83 5.46 -2.91
C GLN A 29 8.33 4.10 -2.41
N SER A 30 8.22 3.90 -1.10
CA SER A 30 8.58 2.63 -0.51
C SER A 30 7.52 1.60 -0.84
N LEU A 31 7.94 0.34 -0.95
CA LEU A 31 7.01 -0.75 -1.19
C LEU A 31 5.91 -0.76 -0.12
N ASP A 32 6.28 -0.55 1.15
CA ASP A 32 5.35 -0.47 2.28
C ASP A 32 4.26 0.58 2.09
N SER A 33 4.64 1.78 1.63
CA SER A 33 3.69 2.87 1.43
C SER A 33 2.71 2.56 0.29
N VAL A 34 3.17 1.89 -0.76
CA VAL A 34 2.32 1.47 -1.88
C VAL A 34 1.39 0.33 -1.47
N LEU A 35 1.88 -0.66 -0.72
CA LEU A 35 1.08 -1.75 -0.19
C LEU A 35 0.01 -1.25 0.80
N GLU A 36 0.38 -0.34 1.70
CA GLU A 36 -0.57 0.31 2.60
C GLU A 36 -1.65 1.06 1.81
N SER A 37 -1.23 1.85 0.81
CA SER A 37 -2.17 2.59 -0.04
C SER A 37 -3.10 1.67 -0.83
N ALA A 38 -2.62 0.52 -1.32
CA ALA A 38 -3.42 -0.47 -2.04
C ALA A 38 -4.54 -1.05 -1.16
N VAL A 39 -4.21 -1.36 0.11
CA VAL A 39 -5.19 -1.83 1.09
C VAL A 39 -6.22 -0.75 1.41
N VAL A 40 -5.77 0.49 1.63
CA VAL A 40 -6.66 1.63 1.91
C VAL A 40 -7.63 1.90 0.76
N VAL A 41 -7.17 1.85 -0.49
CA VAL A 41 -8.02 2.00 -1.68
C VAL A 41 -9.05 0.88 -1.78
N SER A 42 -8.65 -0.34 -1.41
CA SER A 42 -9.50 -1.53 -1.48
C SER A 42 -10.30 -1.79 -0.20
N TRP A 43 -10.32 -0.83 0.73
CA TRP A 43 -10.89 -1.01 2.06
C TRP A 43 -12.37 -1.40 2.04
N ALA A 44 -13.15 -0.81 1.11
CA ALA A 44 -14.57 -1.09 0.97
C ALA A 44 -14.86 -2.56 0.60
N ASP A 45 -14.06 -3.13 -0.30
CA ASP A 45 -14.18 -4.53 -0.72
C ASP A 45 -13.74 -5.48 0.40
N LEU A 46 -12.70 -5.08 1.12
CA LEU A 46 -12.11 -5.88 2.19
C LEU A 46 -12.99 -5.91 3.44
N MET A 47 -13.67 -4.82 3.80
CA MET A 47 -14.33 -4.74 5.11
C MET A 47 -15.84 -4.91 5.07
N GLN A 48 -16.48 -5.07 3.90
CA GLN A 48 -17.91 -5.36 3.75
C GLN A 48 -18.81 -4.56 4.72
N SER A 49 -18.54 -3.26 4.92
CA SER A 49 -19.22 -2.33 5.84
C SER A 49 -18.91 -2.41 7.35
N ALA A 50 -17.92 -3.19 7.78
CA ALA A 50 -17.46 -3.21 9.16
C ALA A 50 -16.95 -1.83 9.61
N GLN A 51 -17.51 -1.34 10.72
CA GLN A 51 -17.28 0.03 11.20
C GLN A 51 -15.93 0.20 11.91
N THR A 52 -15.43 -0.87 12.53
CA THR A 52 -14.12 -0.91 13.17
C THR A 52 -13.46 -2.22 12.78
N ALA A 53 -12.41 -2.13 11.97
CA ALA A 53 -11.67 -3.30 11.56
C ALA A 53 -10.18 -3.00 11.49
N LEU A 54 -9.38 -4.06 11.61
CA LEU A 54 -7.94 -4.00 11.53
C LEU A 54 -7.48 -4.92 10.41
N ILE A 55 -6.57 -4.43 9.58
CA ILE A 55 -5.92 -5.23 8.55
C ILE A 55 -4.45 -5.37 8.91
N HIS A 56 -3.94 -6.59 8.82
CA HIS A 56 -2.53 -6.90 8.91
C HIS A 56 -2.05 -7.39 7.55
N LEU A 57 -1.03 -6.73 7.02
CA LEU A 57 -0.34 -7.15 5.82
C LEU A 57 1.03 -7.67 6.24
N GLU A 58 1.22 -8.96 6.12
CA GLU A 58 2.49 -9.65 6.35
C GLU A 58 3.14 -9.93 5.01
N TYR A 59 4.44 -9.71 4.88
CA TYR A 59 5.17 -10.12 3.69
C TYR A 59 6.57 -10.63 4.06
N GLY A 60 7.04 -11.63 3.32
CA GLY A 60 8.34 -12.26 3.54
C GLY A 60 9.25 -12.07 2.35
N PHE A 61 10.55 -12.13 2.58
CA PHE A 61 11.57 -11.94 1.55
C PHE A 61 12.22 -13.26 1.15
N ALA A 62 12.50 -13.40 -0.14
CA ALA A 62 13.38 -14.42 -0.67
C ALA A 62 14.86 -14.04 -0.42
N ALA A 63 15.75 -15.01 -0.62
CA ALA A 63 17.20 -14.83 -0.40
C ALA A 63 17.85 -13.76 -1.31
N ASN A 64 17.20 -13.41 -2.42
CA ASN A 64 17.62 -12.35 -3.33
C ASN A 64 17.19 -10.94 -2.87
N GLY A 65 16.49 -10.82 -1.74
CA GLY A 65 16.01 -9.55 -1.20
C GLY A 65 14.71 -9.03 -1.81
N THR A 66 14.05 -9.78 -2.68
CA THR A 66 12.70 -9.46 -3.17
C THR A 66 11.65 -10.09 -2.25
N VAL A 67 10.47 -9.48 -2.16
CA VAL A 67 9.30 -10.09 -1.53
C VAL A 67 8.93 -11.37 -2.26
N ASP A 68 8.81 -12.46 -1.51
CA ASP A 68 8.44 -13.80 -1.97
C ASP A 68 6.95 -14.07 -1.82
N TYR A 69 6.36 -13.56 -0.73
CA TYR A 69 4.95 -13.73 -0.44
C TYR A 69 4.38 -12.53 0.30
N LEU A 70 3.06 -12.38 0.19
CA LEU A 70 2.26 -11.41 0.93
C LEU A 70 1.00 -12.09 1.44
N LYS A 71 0.62 -11.81 2.68
CA LYS A 71 -0.61 -12.30 3.32
C LYS A 71 -1.35 -11.13 3.92
N LEU A 72 -2.64 -11.04 3.60
CA LEU A 72 -3.54 -10.03 4.13
C LEU A 72 -4.50 -10.69 5.10
N TRP A 73 -4.40 -10.30 6.36
CA TRP A 73 -5.28 -10.75 7.44
C TRP A 73 -6.23 -9.64 7.82
N SER A 74 -7.47 -10.02 8.08
CA SER A 74 -8.54 -9.12 8.52
C SER A 74 -8.99 -9.49 9.93
N SER A 75 -9.23 -8.49 10.75
CA SER A 75 -9.89 -8.63 12.05
C SER A 75 -11.12 -7.73 12.08
N ILE A 76 -12.25 -8.32 11.70
CA ILE A 76 -13.59 -7.69 11.80
C ILE A 76 -14.14 -7.92 13.22
N THR A 77 -13.96 -9.14 13.75
CA THR A 77 -14.33 -9.49 15.13
C THR A 77 -13.09 -9.41 16.01
N ARG A 78 -13.16 -8.62 17.09
CA ARG A 78 -12.03 -8.42 18.01
C ARG A 78 -11.42 -9.75 18.44
N GLY A 79 -10.10 -9.86 18.31
CA GLY A 79 -9.33 -11.04 18.71
C GLY A 79 -9.37 -12.21 17.73
N HIS A 80 -10.08 -12.07 16.60
CA HIS A 80 -10.13 -13.08 15.54
C HIS A 80 -9.49 -12.51 14.28
N TRP A 81 -8.55 -13.28 13.72
CA TRP A 81 -7.88 -12.96 12.47
C TRP A 81 -8.27 -13.99 11.42
N VAL A 82 -8.69 -13.50 10.27
CA VAL A 82 -9.12 -14.31 9.13
C VAL A 82 -8.29 -13.91 7.92
N LEU A 83 -7.69 -14.88 7.24
CA LEU A 83 -6.94 -14.63 6.01
C LEU A 83 -7.92 -14.14 4.93
N ALA A 84 -7.70 -12.93 4.43
CA ALA A 84 -8.50 -12.37 3.36
C ALA A 84 -7.96 -12.78 1.99
N CYS A 85 -6.65 -12.64 1.82
CA CYS A 85 -5.96 -13.06 0.62
C CYS A 85 -4.48 -13.27 0.86
N GLU A 86 -3.86 -14.00 -0.05
CA GLU A 86 -2.42 -14.14 -0.13
C GLU A 86 -1.95 -14.03 -1.58
N TYR A 87 -0.71 -13.60 -1.73
CA TYR A 87 -0.03 -13.52 -3.01
C TYR A 87 1.33 -14.21 -2.90
N TRP A 88 1.64 -15.07 -3.85
CA TRP A 88 2.94 -15.75 -3.92
C TRP A 88 3.65 -15.41 -5.23
N MET A 89 4.94 -15.08 -5.17
CA MET A 89 5.74 -14.84 -6.37
C MET A 89 6.01 -16.11 -7.16
N SER A 90 6.11 -17.25 -6.48
CA SER A 90 6.43 -18.55 -7.09
C SER A 90 5.46 -19.62 -6.63
N GLU A 91 5.20 -20.58 -7.51
CA GLU A 91 4.44 -21.78 -7.16
C GLU A 91 5.29 -22.72 -6.29
N SER A 92 4.63 -23.40 -5.37
CA SER A 92 5.19 -24.52 -4.62
C SER A 92 4.18 -25.65 -4.52
N ARG A 93 4.56 -26.73 -3.83
CA ARG A 93 3.63 -27.84 -3.54
C ARG A 93 2.45 -27.43 -2.66
N PHE A 94 2.55 -26.30 -1.95
CA PHE A 94 1.55 -25.86 -0.98
C PHE A 94 0.76 -24.63 -1.44
N HIS A 95 1.25 -23.87 -2.42
CA HIS A 95 0.62 -22.65 -2.90
C HIS A 95 0.84 -22.45 -4.39
N SER A 96 -0.17 -21.91 -5.07
CA SER A 96 -0.04 -21.42 -6.46
C SER A 96 0.59 -20.04 -6.49
N ALA A 97 1.33 -19.72 -7.55
CA ALA A 97 1.77 -18.35 -7.80
C ALA A 97 0.58 -17.42 -8.07
N GLY A 98 0.76 -16.13 -7.76
CA GLY A 98 -0.23 -15.08 -7.95
C GLY A 98 -1.18 -14.91 -6.76
N MET A 99 -2.28 -14.21 -7.02
CA MET A 99 -3.26 -13.81 -6.01
C MET A 99 -4.27 -14.94 -5.71
N HIS A 100 -4.50 -15.21 -4.43
CA HIS A 100 -5.54 -16.11 -3.94
C HIS A 100 -6.36 -15.41 -2.87
N PHE A 101 -7.69 -15.49 -2.97
CA PHE A 101 -8.59 -14.99 -1.93
C PHE A 101 -9.18 -16.17 -1.16
N GLU A 102 -9.30 -15.99 0.15
CA GLU A 102 -9.92 -16.97 1.04
C GLU A 102 -11.17 -16.41 1.71
N ASN A 103 -11.90 -17.26 2.43
CA ASN A 103 -12.98 -16.85 3.33
C ASN A 103 -14.08 -15.99 2.69
N GLY A 104 -14.30 -16.15 1.39
CA GLY A 104 -15.31 -15.42 0.62
C GLY A 104 -14.92 -13.99 0.26
N TYR A 105 -13.69 -13.55 0.56
CA TYR A 105 -13.19 -12.26 0.12
C TYR A 105 -12.96 -12.25 -1.40
N ARG A 106 -13.13 -11.07 -1.98
CA ARG A 106 -12.80 -10.81 -3.38
C ARG A 106 -12.66 -9.31 -3.60
N SER A 107 -11.58 -8.89 -4.25
CA SER A 107 -11.42 -7.54 -4.77
C SER A 107 -10.59 -7.59 -6.04
N GLU A 108 -11.22 -7.26 -7.17
CA GLU A 108 -10.53 -7.20 -8.46
C GLU A 108 -9.50 -6.06 -8.47
N GLY A 109 -9.85 -4.92 -7.87
CA GLY A 109 -8.95 -3.78 -7.73
C GLY A 109 -7.70 -4.13 -6.94
N LEU A 110 -7.85 -4.75 -5.76
CA LEU A 110 -6.72 -5.16 -4.95
C LEU A 110 -5.83 -6.18 -5.67
N ALA A 111 -6.44 -7.18 -6.31
CA ALA A 111 -5.70 -8.21 -7.04
C ALA A 111 -4.82 -7.59 -8.13
N HIS A 112 -5.38 -6.68 -8.92
CA HIS A 112 -4.67 -6.00 -10.00
C HIS A 112 -3.54 -5.11 -9.48
N ILE A 113 -3.79 -4.33 -8.41
CA ILE A 113 -2.77 -3.45 -7.83
C ILE A 113 -1.62 -4.29 -7.27
N LEU A 114 -1.91 -5.32 -6.47
CA LEU A 114 -0.89 -6.17 -5.87
C LEU A 114 -0.10 -6.94 -6.93
N GLU A 115 -0.75 -7.46 -7.97
CA GLU A 115 -0.05 -8.14 -9.06
C GLU A 115 0.98 -7.21 -9.74
N LEU A 116 0.58 -5.99 -10.09
CA LEU A 116 1.49 -5.03 -10.72
C LEU A 116 2.64 -4.60 -9.80
N VAL A 117 2.33 -4.32 -8.53
CA VAL A 117 3.32 -3.91 -7.53
C VAL A 117 4.32 -5.02 -7.25
N MET A 118 3.85 -6.26 -7.06
CA MET A 118 4.70 -7.41 -6.76
C MET A 118 5.58 -7.81 -7.96
N GLN A 119 5.07 -7.70 -9.19
CA GLN A 119 5.85 -7.94 -10.41
C GLN A 119 6.95 -6.90 -10.63
N HIS A 120 6.73 -5.66 -10.19
CA HIS A 120 7.65 -4.53 -10.39
C HIS A 120 8.25 -4.00 -9.08
N GLN A 121 8.34 -4.88 -8.08
CA GLN A 121 8.77 -4.52 -6.72
C GLN A 121 10.17 -3.87 -6.65
N THR A 122 11.04 -4.14 -7.63
CA THR A 122 12.37 -3.51 -7.76
C THR A 122 12.31 -2.03 -8.17
N SER A 123 11.14 -1.53 -8.59
CA SER A 123 10.89 -0.12 -8.91
C SER A 123 10.60 0.74 -7.67
N PHE A 124 10.45 0.09 -6.52
CA PHE A 124 10.17 0.71 -5.23
C PHE A 124 11.35 0.55 -4.29
N SER A 125 11.48 1.50 -3.36
CA SER A 125 12.47 1.36 -2.30
C SER A 125 11.98 0.30 -1.30
N LEU A 126 12.71 -0.81 -1.21
CA LEU A 126 12.53 -1.77 -0.13
C LEU A 126 13.46 -1.38 1.01
N GLN A 127 12.92 -1.19 2.21
CA GLN A 127 13.78 -1.18 3.38
C GLN A 127 14.37 -2.58 3.50
N ALA A 128 15.69 -2.68 3.28
CA ALA A 128 16.43 -3.93 3.31
C ALA A 128 16.47 -4.48 4.74
N ASP A 129 15.38 -5.09 5.19
CA ASP A 129 15.31 -5.67 6.52
C ASP A 129 15.77 -7.12 6.48
N LEU A 130 17.09 -7.29 6.29
CA LEU A 130 18.00 -8.43 6.59
C LEU A 130 17.35 -9.81 6.95
N GLY A 131 16.38 -10.30 6.17
CA GLY A 131 15.70 -11.57 6.40
C GLY A 131 14.60 -11.56 7.47
N ARG A 132 14.07 -10.41 7.87
CA ARG A 132 12.87 -10.32 8.73
C ARG A 132 11.60 -10.21 7.89
N GLN A 133 10.50 -10.75 8.41
CA GLN A 133 9.18 -10.55 7.83
C GLN A 133 8.74 -9.11 8.06
N GLY A 134 8.24 -8.46 7.00
CA GLY A 134 7.60 -7.15 7.09
C GLY A 134 6.17 -7.29 7.57
N LEU A 135 5.72 -6.35 8.39
CA LEU A 135 4.36 -6.33 8.94
C LEU A 135 3.82 -4.90 8.95
N LEU A 136 2.72 -4.68 8.24
CA LEU A 136 1.97 -3.42 8.25
C LEU A 136 0.64 -3.63 8.95
N GLN A 137 0.32 -2.74 9.88
CA GLN A 137 -0.96 -2.71 10.55
C GLN A 137 -1.74 -1.48 10.12
N ILE A 138 -2.88 -1.72 9.47
CA ILE A 138 -3.68 -0.68 8.83
C ILE A 138 -5.04 -0.64 9.52
N GLN A 139 -5.38 0.52 10.06
CA GLN A 139 -6.66 0.79 10.72
C GLN A 139 -7.68 1.35 9.72
N THR A 140 -8.94 1.45 10.13
CA THR A 140 -9.98 2.10 9.32
C THR A 140 -9.51 3.47 8.82
N PRO A 141 -9.34 3.66 7.50
CA PRO A 141 -8.82 4.90 6.95
C PRO A 141 -9.88 6.00 7.02
N THR A 142 -9.40 7.24 7.21
CA THR A 142 -10.21 8.44 7.03
C THR A 142 -10.47 8.70 5.53
N LYS A 143 -11.43 9.56 5.24
CA LYS A 143 -11.76 9.91 3.84
C LYS A 143 -10.58 10.61 3.15
N GLU A 144 -9.87 11.44 3.89
CA GLU A 144 -8.70 12.17 3.42
C GLU A 144 -7.53 11.22 3.10
N GLU A 145 -7.29 10.23 3.96
CA GLU A 145 -6.29 9.18 3.72
C GLU A 145 -6.65 8.32 2.52
N ALA A 146 -7.93 7.99 2.33
CA ALA A 146 -8.38 7.23 1.16
C ALA A 146 -8.13 7.97 -0.16
N VAL A 147 -8.33 9.29 -0.18
CA VAL A 147 -8.02 10.14 -1.35
C VAL A 147 -6.51 10.19 -1.60
N GLY A 148 -5.71 10.35 -0.54
CA GLY A 148 -4.25 10.34 -0.64
C GLY A 148 -3.70 9.00 -1.14
N ALA A 149 -4.21 7.88 -0.61
CA ALA A 149 -3.85 6.53 -1.02
C ALA A 149 -4.21 6.25 -2.48
N ALA A 150 -5.37 6.71 -2.95
CA ALA A 150 -5.77 6.58 -4.35
C ALA A 150 -4.81 7.32 -5.29
N ALA A 151 -4.37 8.53 -4.92
CA ALA A 151 -3.37 9.26 -5.68
C ALA A 151 -2.01 8.54 -5.66
N SER A 152 -1.59 8.02 -4.50
CA SER A 152 -0.34 7.28 -4.31
C SER A 152 -0.28 6.02 -5.19
N VAL A 153 -1.33 5.18 -5.15
CA VAL A 153 -1.45 3.98 -6.00
C VAL A 153 -1.42 4.37 -7.47
N LYS A 154 -2.14 5.42 -7.87
CA LYS A 154 -2.17 5.86 -9.27
C LYS A 154 -0.77 6.24 -9.76
N GLU A 155 0.01 6.97 -8.97
CA GLU A 155 1.40 7.31 -9.28
C GLU A 155 2.29 6.05 -9.34
N ALA A 156 2.13 5.11 -8.40
CA ALA A 156 2.86 3.84 -8.39
C ALA A 156 2.59 3.03 -9.67
N LEU A 157 1.32 2.90 -10.06
CA LEU A 157 0.92 2.21 -11.27
C LEU A 157 1.39 2.93 -12.54
N TYR A 158 1.41 4.26 -12.55
CA TYR A 158 2.03 4.98 -13.67
C TYR A 158 3.52 4.71 -13.76
N ARG A 159 4.27 4.73 -12.64
CA ARG A 159 5.71 4.43 -12.64
C ARG A 159 5.99 3.04 -13.22
N VAL A 160 5.19 2.06 -12.83
CA VAL A 160 5.29 0.68 -13.32
C VAL A 160 4.85 0.54 -14.78
N GLY A 161 3.76 1.20 -15.18
CA GLY A 161 3.27 1.20 -16.56
C GLY A 161 4.11 2.05 -17.54
N LEU A 162 4.90 3.00 -17.02
CA LEU A 162 5.87 3.83 -17.74
C LEU A 162 7.26 3.20 -17.78
N ALA A 163 7.41 1.88 -17.57
CA ALA A 163 8.60 1.16 -17.98
C ALA A 163 8.42 0.63 -19.43
N PRO A 164 8.55 1.46 -20.49
CA PRO A 164 8.80 0.91 -21.81
C PRO A 164 10.19 0.30 -21.74
N GLY A 165 10.32 -0.93 -22.24
CA GLY A 165 11.63 -1.57 -22.39
C GLY A 165 12.64 -0.58 -22.97
N LEU A 166 13.73 -0.38 -22.26
CA LEU A 166 14.93 0.22 -22.83
C LEU A 166 15.27 -0.60 -24.08
N PRO A 167 15.22 -0.01 -25.30
CA PRO A 167 15.79 -0.68 -26.45
C PRO A 167 17.29 -0.81 -26.21
N ALA A 168 17.80 -2.01 -26.42
CA ALA A 168 19.21 -2.35 -26.39
C ALA A 168 20.02 -1.28 -27.15
N LEU A 169 20.96 -0.66 -26.45
CA LEU A 169 22.00 0.15 -27.08
C LEU A 169 23.10 -0.78 -27.59
N ALA A 170 23.16 -0.85 -28.92
CA ALA A 170 24.30 -1.11 -29.81
C ALA A 170 25.20 -2.34 -29.55
#